data_AF-A0A1Z1WL64-F1
#
_entry.id   AF-A0A1Z1WL64-F1
#
_cell.length_a   1.000
_cell.length_b   1.000
_cell.length_c   1.000
_cell.angle_alpha   90.00
_cell.angle_beta   90.00
_cell.angle_gamma   90.00
#
_symmetry.space_group_name_H-M   'P 1'
#
loop_
_entity.id
_entity.type
_entity.pdbx_description
1 polymer ?
#
loop_
_entity_poly.entity_id
_entity_poly.type
_entity_poly.pdbx_seq_one_letter_code
_entity_poly.pdbx_strand_id
1 'polypeptide(L)'
;MIKDPDSAPSPYDVLAEAGVTPWTSHADLRDVPFELLARRLMTPFTQAAWDELRTVPGRLLVDLFRYDVDLADELPEAVAEIDRLLREQGGPDPGPPLSDEAAARLLADLVRFDV
;
A
#
# COMPACT_ATOMS: atom_id res chain seq x y z
N MET A 1 0.23 13.37 -15.69
CA MET A 1 -0.15 13.82 -14.33
C MET A 1 0.82 14.92 -13.92
N ILE A 2 0.36 16.18 -13.88
CA ILE A 2 1.14 17.28 -13.30
C ILE A 2 1.03 17.10 -11.79
N LYS A 3 2.14 16.86 -11.10
CA LYS A 3 2.16 16.87 -9.64
C LYS A 3 1.84 18.30 -9.20
N ASP A 4 0.84 18.45 -8.35
CA ASP A 4 0.56 19.71 -7.68
C ASP A 4 1.80 20.08 -6.82
N PRO A 5 2.44 21.24 -7.03
CA PRO A 5 3.64 21.64 -6.29
C PRO A 5 3.39 21.78 -4.78
N ASP A 6 2.13 21.92 -4.35
CA ASP A 6 1.76 22.08 -2.94
C ASP A 6 1.38 20.75 -2.25
N SER A 7 1.36 19.63 -2.99
CA SER A 7 1.07 18.32 -2.40
C SER A 7 2.31 17.74 -1.70
N ALA A 8 2.11 17.13 -0.53
CA ALA A 8 3.18 16.45 0.17
C ALA A 8 3.81 15.35 -0.73
N PRO A 9 5.13 15.12 -0.67
CA PRO A 9 5.78 14.10 -1.49
C PRO A 9 5.19 12.73 -1.17
N SER A 10 4.90 11.92 -2.21
CA SER A 10 4.49 10.54 -2.00
C SER A 10 5.62 9.78 -1.29
N PRO A 11 5.34 8.83 -0.38
CA PRO A 11 6.36 8.00 0.25
C PRO A 11 7.34 7.33 -0.73
N TYR A 12 6.87 6.98 -1.94
CA TYR A 12 7.73 6.47 -3.01
C TYR A 12 8.72 7.51 -3.55
N ASP A 13 8.33 8.79 -3.61
CA ASP A 13 9.24 9.86 -4.03
C ASP A 13 10.33 10.08 -2.96
N VAL A 14 9.97 9.97 -1.68
CA VAL A 14 10.89 10.10 -0.55
C VAL A 14 11.95 9.00 -0.55
N LEU A 15 11.54 7.77 -0.86
CA LEU A 15 12.40 6.59 -0.85
C LEU A 15 13.03 6.28 -2.22
N ALA A 16 12.79 7.11 -3.24
CA ALA A 16 13.28 6.88 -4.60
C ALA A 16 14.81 6.77 -4.65
N GLU A 17 15.53 7.56 -3.85
CA GLU A 17 16.99 7.49 -3.78
C GLU A 17 17.49 6.14 -3.25
N ALA A 18 16.72 5.47 -2.39
CA ALA A 18 16.98 4.12 -1.91
C ALA A 18 16.60 3.03 -2.93
N GLY A 19 16.08 3.41 -4.11
CA GLY A 19 15.65 2.49 -5.15
C GLY A 19 14.25 1.91 -4.93
N VAL A 20 13.49 2.44 -3.98
CA VAL A 20 12.11 2.01 -3.74
C VAL A 20 11.22 2.55 -4.84
N THR A 21 10.38 1.68 -5.39
CA THR A 21 9.38 2.01 -6.42
C THR A 21 8.05 1.38 -6.05
N PRO A 22 6.94 1.78 -6.71
CA PRO A 22 5.66 1.08 -6.54
C PRO A 22 5.70 -0.42 -6.85
N TRP A 23 6.72 -0.89 -7.57
CA TRP A 23 6.91 -2.30 -7.92
C TRP A 23 7.80 -3.07 -6.94
N THR A 24 8.42 -2.39 -5.97
CA THR A 24 9.23 -3.06 -4.93
C THR A 24 8.35 -4.04 -4.17
N SER A 25 8.78 -5.29 -4.01
CA SER A 25 7.96 -6.28 -3.30
C SER A 25 7.80 -5.89 -1.83
N HIS A 26 6.72 -6.35 -1.19
CA HIS A 26 6.56 -6.12 0.24
C HIS A 26 7.64 -6.81 1.08
N ALA A 27 8.21 -7.91 0.59
CA ALA A 27 9.36 -8.56 1.23
C ALA A 27 10.61 -7.66 1.17
N ASP A 28 10.92 -7.10 0.01
CA ASP A 28 12.10 -6.24 -0.19
C ASP A 28 11.97 -4.91 0.59
N LEU A 29 10.74 -4.41 0.80
CA LEU A 29 10.48 -3.23 1.63
C LEU A 29 10.95 -3.38 3.08
N ARG A 30 11.08 -4.61 3.59
CA ARG A 30 11.58 -4.86 4.95
C ARG A 30 13.06 -4.54 5.11
N ASP A 31 13.83 -4.63 4.03
CA ASP A 31 15.28 -4.43 4.05
C ASP A 31 15.68 -2.99 3.72
N VAL A 32 14.74 -2.16 3.26
CA VAL A 32 14.95 -0.74 2.91
C VAL A 32 15.61 0.08 4.03
N PRO A 33 15.30 -0.09 5.34
CA PRO A 33 15.99 0.64 6.39
C PRO A 33 17.49 0.38 6.44
N PHE A 34 17.92 -0.84 6.11
CA PHE A 34 19.35 -1.18 6.06
C PHE A 34 20.04 -0.48 4.90
N GLU A 35 19.41 -0.45 3.73
CA GLU A 35 19.92 0.29 2.56
C GLU A 35 20.01 1.80 2.83
N LEU A 36 18.98 2.37 3.47
CA LEU A 36 18.99 3.77 3.90
C LEU A 36 20.16 4.07 4.86
N LEU A 37 20.41 3.19 5.84
CA LEU A 37 21.54 3.34 6.76
C LEU A 37 22.89 3.19 6.05
N ALA A 38 23.05 2.16 5.21
CA ALA A 38 24.28 1.90 4.47
C ALA A 38 24.67 3.08 3.57
N ARG A 39 23.67 3.73 2.97
CA ARG A 39 23.85 4.87 2.06
C ARG A 39 23.78 6.23 2.77
N ARG A 40 23.62 6.25 4.10
CA ARG A 40 23.49 7.46 4.93
C ARG A 40 22.31 8.36 4.52
N LEU A 41 21.23 7.75 4.06
CA LEU A 41 19.97 8.40 3.66
C LEU A 41 18.91 8.33 4.76
N MET A 42 19.20 7.68 5.88
CA MET A 42 18.24 7.56 6.99
C MET A 42 18.02 8.92 7.68
N THR A 43 16.82 9.46 7.51
CA THR A 43 16.29 10.68 8.14
C THR A 43 14.93 10.39 8.76
N PRO A 44 14.40 11.26 9.66
CA PRO A 44 13.04 11.11 10.17
C PRO A 44 11.97 11.06 9.07
N PHE A 45 12.21 11.75 7.95
CA PHE A 45 11.29 11.79 6.83
C PHE A 45 11.28 10.49 6.01
N THR A 46 12.46 9.92 5.73
CA THR A 46 12.56 8.61 5.08
C THR A 46 12.08 7.47 5.98
N GLN A 47 12.28 7.61 7.30
CA GLN A 47 11.75 6.68 8.29
C GLN A 47 10.22 6.67 8.28
N ALA A 48 9.58 7.85 8.34
CA ALA A 48 8.12 7.97 8.26
C ALA A 48 7.56 7.42 6.94
N ALA A 49 8.18 7.74 5.80
CA ALA A 49 7.78 7.20 4.50
C ALA A 49 7.90 5.67 4.45
N TRP A 50 8.94 5.10 5.06
CA TRP A 50 9.06 3.65 5.20
C TRP A 50 7.99 3.07 6.13
N ASP A 51 7.69 3.72 7.25
CA ASP A 51 6.65 3.29 8.20
C ASP A 51 5.25 3.25 7.55
N GLU A 52 4.95 4.17 6.63
CA GLU A 52 3.72 4.14 5.83
C GLU A 52 3.68 2.94 4.86
N LEU A 53 4.79 2.65 4.17
CA LEU A 53 4.85 1.59 3.15
C LEU A 53 5.11 0.18 3.70
N ARG A 54 5.65 0.05 4.92
CA ARG A 54 6.01 -1.26 5.52
C ARG A 54 4.80 -2.08 5.93
N THR A 55 3.59 -1.52 5.92
CA THR A 55 2.34 -2.24 6.18
C THR A 55 1.58 -2.43 4.89
N VAL A 56 0.95 -3.59 4.69
CA VAL A 56 0.11 -3.83 3.51
C VAL A 56 -1.03 -2.80 3.41
N PRO A 57 -1.78 -2.48 4.49
CA PRO A 57 -2.81 -1.45 4.44
C PRO A 57 -2.30 -0.06 4.07
N GLY A 58 -1.22 0.40 4.71
CA GLY A 58 -0.66 1.73 4.43
C GLY A 58 -0.17 1.84 3.00
N ARG A 59 0.49 0.81 2.48
CA ARG A 59 0.91 0.76 1.08
C ARG A 59 -0.26 0.80 0.10
N LEU A 60 -1.30 -0.01 0.33
CA LEU A 60 -2.50 -0.01 -0.53
C LEU A 60 -3.17 1.37 -0.57
N LEU A 61 -3.20 2.07 0.56
CA LEU A 61 -3.73 3.42 0.62
C LEU A 61 -2.89 4.41 -0.19
N VAL A 62 -1.57 4.35 -0.07
CA VAL A 62 -0.66 5.19 -0.87
C VAL A 62 -0.83 4.90 -2.36
N ASP A 63 -0.98 3.63 -2.75
CA ASP A 63 -1.21 3.23 -4.13
C ASP A 63 -2.56 3.74 -4.65
N LEU A 64 -3.62 3.68 -3.82
CA LEU A 64 -4.96 4.20 -4.16
C LEU A 64 -4.93 5.70 -4.47
N PHE A 65 -4.23 6.51 -3.68
CA PHE A 65 -4.13 7.95 -3.93
C PHE A 65 -3.15 8.30 -5.07
N ARG A 66 -2.31 7.36 -5.49
CA ARG A 66 -1.33 7.58 -6.57
C ARG A 66 -1.96 7.43 -7.95
N TYR A 67 -2.89 6.49 -8.10
CA TYR A 67 -3.51 6.17 -9.38
C TYR A 67 -4.94 6.71 -9.42
N ASP A 68 -5.29 7.34 -10.54
CA ASP A 68 -6.67 7.71 -10.82
C ASP A 68 -7.42 6.47 -11.30
N VAL A 69 -7.92 5.69 -10.33
CA VAL A 69 -8.62 4.42 -10.58
C VAL A 69 -10.11 4.66 -10.45
N ASP A 70 -10.88 4.34 -11.50
CA ASP A 70 -12.32 4.23 -11.37
C ASP A 70 -12.65 2.93 -10.64
N LEU A 71 -12.87 3.04 -9.33
CA LEU A 71 -13.14 1.90 -8.48
C LEU A 71 -14.42 1.17 -8.89
N ALA A 72 -15.43 1.88 -9.41
CA ALA A 72 -16.69 1.24 -9.79
C ALA A 72 -16.51 0.29 -10.97
N ASP A 73 -15.65 0.67 -11.90
CA ASP A 73 -15.36 -0.09 -13.12
C ASP A 73 -14.29 -1.17 -12.88
N GLU A 74 -13.27 -0.90 -12.06
CA GLU A 74 -12.09 -1.77 -11.91
C GLU A 74 -12.23 -2.83 -10.79
N LEU A 75 -12.98 -2.54 -9.72
CA LEU A 75 -13.11 -3.46 -8.57
C LEU A 75 -13.69 -4.84 -8.94
N PRO A 76 -14.74 -4.96 -9.78
CA PRO A 76 -15.33 -6.26 -10.09
C PRO A 76 -14.32 -7.25 -10.73
N GLU A 77 -13.48 -6.76 -11.64
CA GLU A 77 -12.46 -7.58 -12.30
C GLU A 77 -11.33 -7.95 -11.33
N ALA A 78 -10.85 -6.98 -10.55
CA ALA A 78 -9.81 -7.22 -9.54
C ALA A 78 -10.22 -8.27 -8.49
N VAL A 79 -11.46 -8.22 -8.01
CA VAL A 79 -12.00 -9.21 -7.06
C VAL A 79 -12.05 -10.60 -7.69
N ALA A 80 -12.57 -10.70 -8.92
CA ALA A 80 -12.65 -11.99 -9.63
C ALA A 80 -11.27 -12.62 -9.86
N GLU A 81 -10.26 -11.80 -10.17
CA GLU A 81 -8.88 -12.22 -10.34
C GLU A 81 -8.25 -12.68 -9.02
N ILE A 82 -8.42 -11.93 -7.94
CA ILE A 82 -7.95 -12.32 -6.60
C ILE A 82 -8.59 -13.65 -6.19
N ASP A 83 -9.90 -13.82 -6.37
CA ASP A 83 -10.60 -15.06 -6.06
C ASP A 83 -10.07 -16.23 -6.88
N ARG A 84 -9.72 -15.99 -8.15
CA ARG A 84 -9.09 -17.00 -9.02
C ARG A 84 -7.72 -17.40 -8.49
N LEU A 85 -6.85 -16.44 -8.20
CA LEU A 85 -5.50 -16.69 -7.70
C LEU A 85 -5.51 -17.38 -6.34
N LEU A 86 -6.42 -16.99 -5.44
CA LEU A 86 -6.59 -17.65 -4.15
C LEU A 86 -7.00 -19.12 -4.32
N ARG A 87 -7.97 -19.40 -5.20
CA ARG A 87 -8.37 -20.80 -5.52
C ARG A 87 -7.20 -21.61 -6.09
N GLU A 88 -6.42 -21.02 -7.00
CA GLU A 88 -5.24 -21.67 -7.60
C GLU A 88 -4.15 -21.97 -6.56
N GLN A 89 -4.01 -21.13 -5.53
CA GLN A 89 -3.04 -21.31 -4.44
C GLN A 89 -3.55 -22.18 -3.29
N GLY A 90 -4.76 -22.72 -3.37
CA GLY A 90 -5.38 -23.48 -2.28
C GLY A 90 -5.75 -22.61 -1.07
N GLY A 91 -5.97 -21.32 -1.29
CA GLY A 91 -6.45 -20.38 -0.30
C GLY A 91 -7.85 -20.72 0.21
N PRO A 92 -8.25 -20.18 1.37
CA PRO A 92 -9.59 -20.38 1.92
C PRO A 92 -10.66 -19.85 0.94
N ASP A 93 -11.81 -20.51 0.93
CA ASP A 93 -12.99 -20.05 0.19
C ASP A 93 -13.33 -18.60 0.65
N PRO A 94 -13.67 -17.65 -0.25
CA PRO A 94 -13.77 -16.23 0.08
C PRO A 94 -14.82 -15.90 1.15
N GLY A 95 -15.67 -16.87 1.50
CA GLY A 95 -16.74 -16.71 2.46
C GLY A 95 -17.86 -15.80 1.93
N PRO A 96 -18.93 -15.63 2.69
CA PRO A 96 -19.97 -14.66 2.34
C PRO A 96 -19.42 -13.23 2.42
N PRO A 97 -19.93 -12.30 1.58
CA PRO A 97 -19.56 -10.90 1.67
C PRO A 97 -19.82 -10.35 3.08
N LEU A 98 -18.96 -9.43 3.52
CA LEU A 98 -19.10 -8.76 4.81
C LEU A 98 -20.42 -8.00 4.87
N SER A 99 -21.03 -7.95 6.06
CA SER A 99 -22.13 -7.02 6.31
C SER A 99 -21.63 -5.58 6.29
N ASP A 100 -22.51 -4.62 5.99
CA ASP A 100 -22.18 -3.19 5.97
C ASP A 100 -21.52 -2.73 7.27
N GLU A 101 -21.97 -3.26 8.41
CA GLU A 101 -21.40 -2.93 9.73
C GLU A 101 -20.00 -3.52 9.92
N ALA A 102 -19.75 -4.74 9.43
CA ALA A 102 -18.42 -5.35 9.46
C ALA A 102 -17.46 -4.64 8.50
N ALA A 103 -17.92 -4.26 7.32
CA ALA A 103 -17.16 -3.47 6.36
C ALA A 103 -16.82 -2.08 6.91
N ALA A 104 -17.79 -1.39 7.52
CA ALA A 104 -17.55 -0.09 8.16
C ALA A 104 -16.56 -0.17 9.31
N ARG A 105 -16.60 -1.24 10.12
CA ARG A 105 -15.63 -1.49 11.18
C ARG A 105 -14.23 -1.79 10.64
N LEU A 106 -14.14 -2.62 9.61
CA LEU A 106 -12.87 -2.90 8.93
C LEU A 106 -12.27 -1.63 8.32
N LEU A 107 -13.09 -0.80 7.68
CA LEU A 107 -12.67 0.50 7.16
C LEU A 107 -12.21 1.42 8.29
N ALA A 108 -12.94 1.47 9.41
CA ALA A 108 -12.54 2.25 10.56
C ALA A 108 -11.20 1.77 11.13
N ASP A 109 -10.96 0.46 11.18
CA ASP A 109 -9.71 -0.15 11.64
C ASP A 109 -8.56 0.09 10.64
N LEU A 110 -8.83 0.05 9.33
CA LEU A 110 -7.85 0.35 8.27
C LEU A 110 -7.47 1.83 8.22
N VAL A 111 -8.42 2.73 8.53
CA VAL A 111 -8.21 4.18 8.60
C VAL A 111 -7.63 4.60 9.95
N ARG A 112 -7.75 3.76 10.99
CA ARG A 112 -7.04 3.94 12.25
C ARG A 112 -5.59 3.52 12.07
N PHE A 113 -4.76 4.47 11.66
CA PHE A 113 -3.32 4.35 11.79
C PHE A 113 -2.98 4.36 13.29
N ASP A 114 -2.99 3.20 13.94
CA ASP A 114 -2.41 3.10 15.28
C ASP A 114 -0.91 3.39 15.19
N VAL A 115 -0.53 4.48 15.88
CA VAL A 115 0.84 5.00 16.03
C VAL A 115 1.57 4.22 17.12
#